data_AF-H0BVU3-F1
#
_entry.id   AF-H0BVU3-F1
#
_cell.length_a   1.000
_cell.length_b   1.000
_cell.length_c   1.000
_cell.angle_alpha   90.00
_cell.angle_beta   90.00
_cell.angle_gamma   90.00
#
_symmetry.space_group_name_H-M   'P 1'
#
loop_
_entity.id
_entity.type
_entity.pdbx_description
1 polymer ?
#
loop_
_entity_poly.entity_id
_entity_poly.type
_entity_poly.pdbx_seq_one_letter_code
_entity_poly.pdbx_strand_id
1 'polypeptide(L)' 'MARVSWFHKPTDEKRMVVILEPEQFEDWLQAPATRSMEFLRPFPAGGLRAG' A
#
# COMPACT_ATOMS: atom_id res chain seq x y z
N MET A 1 4.74 -8.45 -14.57
CA MET A 1 4.58 -8.04 -13.16
C MET A 1 4.99 -6.58 -13.04
N ALA A 2 4.06 -5.69 -12.67
CA ALA A 2 4.37 -4.29 -12.41
C ALA A 2 4.99 -4.14 -11.01
N ARG A 3 5.97 -3.24 -10.82
CA ARG A 3 6.57 -2.97 -9.51
C ARG A 3 6.71 -1.47 -9.30
N VAL A 4 6.14 -0.95 -8.22
CA VAL A 4 6.08 0.50 -7.94
C VAL A 4 7.45 1.18 -7.84
N SER A 5 8.50 0.43 -7.49
CA SER A 5 9.87 0.96 -7.38
C SER A 5 10.45 1.46 -8.70
N TRP A 6 9.90 1.02 -9.84
CA TRP A 6 10.34 1.46 -11.18
C TRP A 6 9.83 2.85 -11.56
N PHE A 7 8.84 3.39 -10.83
CA PHE A 7 8.24 4.70 -11.12
C PHE A 7 8.91 5.85 -10.38
N HIS A 8 9.97 5.57 -9.60
CA HIS A 8 10.71 6.56 -8.83
C HIS A 8 12.10 6.77 -9.42
N LYS A 9 12.61 8.00 -9.40
CA LYS A 9 14.00 8.29 -9.80
C LYS A 9 14.98 7.43 -8.99
N PRO A 10 16.11 6.98 -9.55
CA PRO A 10 17.02 6.04 -8.90
C PRO A 10 17.46 6.43 -7.48
N THR A 11 17.70 7.72 -7.24
CA THR A 11 18.20 8.26 -5.98
C THR A 11 17.11 8.60 -4.95
N ASP A 12 15.84 8.56 -5.34
CA ASP A 12 14.74 8.93 -4.46
C ASP A 12 14.35 7.76 -3.56
N GLU A 13 13.91 8.09 -2.33
CA GLU A 13 13.26 7.14 -1.44
C GLU A 13 12.08 6.48 -2.18
N LYS A 14 12.06 5.14 -2.20
CA LYS A 14 11.00 4.38 -2.87
C LYS A 14 9.80 4.31 -1.94
N ARG A 15 8.78 5.13 -2.22
CA ARG A 15 7.54 5.18 -1.44
C ARG A 15 6.38 4.64 -2.25
N MET A 16 5.33 4.21 -1.57
CA MET A 16 4.07 3.86 -2.20
C MET A 16 2.94 4.11 -1.22
N VAL A 17 1.75 4.35 -1.75
CA VAL A 17 0.54 4.32 -0.93
C VAL A 17 0.22 2.87 -0.54
N VAL A 18 -0.38 2.70 0.61
CA VAL A 18 -1.03 1.45 0.99
C VAL A 18 -2.39 1.41 0.28
N ILE A 19 -2.72 0.27 -0.30
CA ILE A 19 -4.03 0.02 -0.90
C ILE A 19 -4.71 -0.98 0.04
N LEU A 20 -5.87 -0.59 0.56
CA LEU A 20 -6.71 -1.45 1.37
C LEU A 20 -7.68 -2.19 0.45
N GLU A 21 -7.92 -3.47 0.76
CA GLU A 21 -9.06 -4.20 0.17
C GLU A 21 -10.37 -3.70 0.77
N PRO A 22 -11.51 -3.77 0.04
CA PRO A 22 -12.79 -3.27 0.52
C PRO A 22 -13.22 -3.81 1.89
N GLU A 23 -12.91 -5.08 2.17
CA GLU A 23 -13.22 -5.74 3.44
C GLU A 23 -12.47 -5.12 4.64
N GLN A 24 -11.39 -4.38 4.39
CA GLN A 24 -10.57 -3.76 5.42
C GLN A 24 -11.01 -2.32 5.76
N PHE A 25 -11.96 -1.74 5.02
CA PHE A 25 -12.29 -0.32 5.14
C PHE A 25 -12.86 0.04 6.51
N GLU A 26 -13.84 -0.71 6.99
CA GLU A 26 -14.46 -0.43 8.29
C GLU A 26 -13.46 -0.63 9.43
N ASP A 27 -12.71 -1.74 9.40
CA ASP A 27 -11.69 -2.03 10.40
C ASP A 27 -10.60 -0.94 10.45
N TRP A 28 -10.20 -0.40 9.29
CA TRP A 28 -9.27 0.73 9.24
C TRP A 28 -9.85 2.00 9.85
N LEU A 29 -11.10 2.36 9.50
CA LEU A 29 -11.75 3.57 9.98
C LEU A 29 -11.97 3.56 11.50
N GLN A 30 -12.17 2.38 12.09
CA GLN A 30 -12.40 2.20 13.52
C GLN A 30 -11.14 1.84 14.32
N ALA A 31 -10.00 1.58 13.65
CA ALA A 31 -8.80 1.12 14.32
C ALA A 31 -8.25 2.19 15.29
N PRO A 32 -7.96 1.83 16.56
CA PRO A 32 -7.21 2.71 17.43
C PRO A 32 -5.79 2.87 16.90
N ALA A 33 -5.13 4.00 17.24
CA ALA A 33 -3.76 4.30 16.78
C ALA A 33 -2.75 3.17 17.09
N THR A 34 -2.97 2.42 18.18
CA THR A 34 -2.14 1.27 18.57
C THR A 34 -2.22 0.10 17.59
N ARG A 35 -3.27 0.01 16.76
CA ARG A 35 -3.48 -1.02 15.73
C ARG A 35 -3.41 -0.50 14.30
N SER A 36 -3.52 0.80 14.06
CA SER A 36 -3.50 1.37 12.70
C SER A 36 -2.26 1.00 11.90
N MET A 37 -1.11 0.80 12.55
CA MET A 37 0.13 0.38 11.86
C MET A 37 0.04 -1.01 11.23
N GLU A 38 -0.87 -1.88 11.68
CA GLU A 38 -1.04 -3.22 11.13
C GLU A 38 -1.54 -3.21 9.69
N PHE A 39 -2.26 -2.15 9.29
CA PHE A 39 -2.78 -1.93 7.95
C PHE A 39 -1.72 -1.40 6.98
N LEU A 40 -0.59 -0.88 7.48
CA LEU A 40 0.44 -0.23 6.67
C LEU A 40 1.36 -1.26 5.99
N ARG A 41 0.78 -2.12 5.15
CA ARG A 41 1.48 -3.19 4.43
C ARG A 41 1.47 -2.92 2.92
N PRO A 42 2.54 -3.30 2.20
CA PRO A 42 2.55 -3.21 0.74
C PRO A 42 1.47 -4.09 0.11
N PHE A 43 0.75 -3.54 -0.87
CA PHE A 43 -0.20 -4.32 -1.66
C PHE A 43 0.53 -5.26 -2.63
N PRO A 44 0.05 -6.50 -2.85
CA PRO A 44 0.69 -7.44 -3.76
C PRO A 44 0.80 -6.89 -5.19
N ALA A 45 2.02 -6.88 -5.73
CA ALA A 45 2.30 -6.30 -7.03
C ALA A 45 1.55 -7.01 -8.20
N GLY A 46 1.15 -8.27 -8.01
CA GLY A 46 0.33 -9.03 -8.96
C GLY A 46 -1.11 -8.52 -9.09
N GLY A 47 -1.63 -7.80 -8.09
CA GLY A 47 -2.93 -7.13 -8.13
C GLY A 47 -2.88 -5.74 -8.77
N LEU A 48 -1.70 -5.25 -9.16
CA LEU A 48 -1.52 -3.95 -9.80
C LEU A 48 -1.37 -4.09 -11.32
N ARG A 49 -1.97 -3.16 -12.05
CA ARG A 49 -1.79 -3.01 -13.50
C ARG A 49 -1.28 -1.61 -13.79
N ALA A 50 -0.18 -1.54 -14.53
CA ALA A 50 0.34 -0.30 -15.09
C ALA A 50 -0.02 -0.27 -16.59
N GLY A 51 -0.59 0.85 -17.05
CA GLY A 51 -0.95 1.10 -18.45
C GLY A 51 0.16 1.78 -19.23
#